data_AF-B0E858-F1
#
_entry.id   AF-B0E858-F1
#
_cell.length_a   1.000
_cell.length_b   1.000
_cell.length_c   1.000
_cell.angle_alpha   90.00
_cell.angle_beta   90.00
_cell.angle_gamma   90.00
#
_symmetry.space_group_name_H-M   'P 1'
#
loop_
_entity.id
_entity.type
_entity.pdbx_description
1 polymer ?
#
loop_
_entity_poly.entity_id
_entity_poly.type
_entity_poly.pdbx_seq_one_letter_code
_entity_poly.pdbx_strand_id
1 'polypeptide(L)'
;MILLFYCILCCIGTFISPCVSTFKVGLIGRMDEFGISIESECYDNIPNAKEVVKGLIIESECYIHESLKDEETYTFSTRRCGACLGLNGPSMKPYQCMISGFFKIDNATNDPFIIDYFKRMVLVKENLFEKVTGQIVDEFTFISEVSVQQQSCRFNTIPQLLTDKIKNENIPIYIFDTNIISKYLRINNKLYQMNDGHYEIPYSYIGKDIYIDVILISNVIIPFNIHSLKLNTLYSSSLIIPLEYTKNQCFYSPNTILIDTNIDSGVKFEWNALSFDSSETLIFVDENEDGWKVMSSTDQNTIVLLYYDTPHLFGEMYSEFNITIIIENNNTITLNDVSLILINDFLNNNLTTFNSSISNLCSNLNSKIYYSSNQLIIRTYIPLNKCTGYFNGIILNFTTINIESFLITSSYLIERELYSTAKYCDINAFSCNKTQCSGTNSTIIGVNNIHWVPGCEPICDSCAIGYSCNTDGICVVTPNHNTRNKGVSIKIVITLLIILIILL
;
A
#
# COMPACT_ATOMS: atom_id res chain seq x y z
N MET A 1 18.15 0.35 44.56
CA MET A 1 18.65 0.83 43.26
C MET A 1 18.93 -0.28 42.24
N ILE A 2 18.52 -1.54 42.50
CA ILE A 2 18.71 -2.69 41.59
C ILE A 2 17.39 -3.09 40.88
N LEU A 3 16.23 -2.61 41.36
CA LEU A 3 14.93 -2.86 40.72
C LEU A 3 14.63 -1.98 39.49
N LEU A 4 15.36 -0.88 39.27
CA LEU A 4 15.10 0.03 38.14
C LEU A 4 15.69 -0.46 36.80
N PHE A 5 16.49 -1.53 36.81
CA PHE A 5 17.11 -2.11 35.62
C PHE A 5 16.33 -3.29 35.02
N TYR A 6 15.28 -3.77 35.70
CA TYR A 6 14.39 -4.81 35.14
C TYR A 6 13.18 -4.23 34.38
N CYS A 7 12.98 -2.91 34.43
CA CYS A 7 12.16 -2.18 33.47
C CYS A 7 12.99 -1.78 32.23
N ILE A 8 13.93 -2.64 31.79
CA ILE A 8 14.40 -2.57 30.40
C ILE A 8 13.17 -2.89 29.57
N LEU A 9 12.56 -1.79 29.14
CA LEU A 9 11.77 -1.62 27.95
C LEU A 9 11.60 -2.94 27.20
N CYS A 10 10.49 -3.61 27.47
CA CYS A 10 9.74 -4.20 26.38
C CYS A 10 9.29 -3.00 25.52
N CYS A 11 10.23 -2.41 24.77
CA CYS A 11 9.91 -1.63 23.60
C CYS A 11 9.26 -2.66 22.69
N ILE A 12 7.93 -2.77 22.79
CA ILE A 12 7.11 -3.26 21.71
C ILE A 12 7.57 -2.41 20.52
N GLY A 13 8.36 -3.00 19.64
CA GLY A 13 8.91 -2.30 18.49
C GLY A 13 7.74 -1.68 17.75
N THR A 14 7.72 -0.36 17.65
CA THR A 14 6.63 0.31 16.95
C THR A 14 6.89 0.15 15.47
N PHE A 15 6.06 -0.66 14.82
CA PHE A 15 6.14 -1.01 13.42
C PHE A 15 5.62 0.17 12.58
N ILE A 16 6.50 0.80 11.81
CA ILE A 16 6.12 1.80 10.81
C ILE A 16 6.21 1.10 9.46
N SER A 17 5.04 0.79 8.89
CA SER A 17 4.97 0.24 7.55
C SER A 17 4.56 1.34 6.58
N PRO A 18 5.25 1.51 5.44
CA PRO A 18 4.89 2.51 4.46
C PRO A 18 3.54 2.19 3.82
N CYS A 19 2.74 3.23 3.58
CA CYS A 19 1.48 3.14 2.85
C CYS A 19 1.75 3.50 1.38
N VAL A 20 1.40 2.63 0.44
CA VAL A 20 1.62 2.82 -0.99
C VAL A 20 0.27 2.94 -1.68
N SER A 21 -0.08 4.12 -2.19
CA SER A 21 -1.40 4.41 -2.81
C SER A 21 -1.48 4.09 -4.31
N THR A 22 -0.44 3.48 -4.86
CA THR A 22 -0.30 3.22 -6.29
C THR A 22 -0.65 1.79 -6.68
N PHE A 23 -1.22 1.02 -5.76
CA PHE A 23 -1.59 -0.36 -5.98
C PHE A 23 -3.00 -0.48 -6.56
N LYS A 24 -3.23 -1.62 -7.20
CA LYS A 24 -4.53 -2.04 -7.73
C LYS A 24 -4.88 -3.40 -7.13
N VAL A 25 -6.15 -3.61 -6.85
CA VAL A 25 -6.70 -4.91 -6.49
C VAL A 25 -7.44 -5.46 -7.71
N GLY A 26 -7.20 -6.73 -8.04
CA GLY A 26 -7.83 -7.39 -9.18
C GLY A 26 -8.49 -8.71 -8.80
N LEU A 27 -9.48 -9.14 -9.57
CA LEU A 27 -10.13 -10.43 -9.39
C LEU A 27 -9.25 -11.57 -9.95
N ILE A 28 -8.87 -12.50 -9.08
CA ILE A 28 -8.09 -13.67 -9.50
C ILE A 28 -8.83 -14.54 -10.52
N GLY A 29 -10.17 -14.62 -10.41
CA GLY A 29 -11.01 -15.39 -11.35
C GLY A 29 -11.04 -14.82 -12.77
N ARG A 30 -10.44 -13.64 -12.98
CA ARG A 30 -10.34 -12.94 -14.27
C ARG A 30 -8.89 -12.84 -14.77
N MET A 31 -7.97 -13.66 -14.24
CA MET A 31 -6.54 -13.60 -14.59
C MET A 31 -6.26 -13.74 -16.10
N ASP A 32 -7.05 -14.54 -16.81
CA ASP A 32 -6.91 -14.75 -18.25
C ASP A 32 -7.18 -13.46 -19.05
N GLU A 33 -8.11 -12.61 -18.56
CA GLU A 33 -8.43 -11.31 -19.18
C GLU A 33 -7.27 -10.31 -19.04
N PHE A 34 -6.40 -10.54 -18.06
CA PHE A 34 -5.18 -9.76 -17.84
C PHE A 34 -3.95 -10.36 -18.54
N GLY A 35 -4.04 -11.57 -19.11
CA GLY A 35 -2.88 -12.31 -19.62
C GLY A 35 -1.88 -12.69 -18.52
N ILE A 36 -2.39 -13.03 -17.33
CA ILE A 36 -1.61 -13.40 -16.14
C ILE A 36 -1.79 -14.89 -15.84
N SER A 37 -0.72 -15.55 -15.39
CA SER A 37 -0.78 -16.88 -14.78
C SER A 37 -0.15 -16.93 -13.40
N ILE A 38 -0.56 -17.91 -12.60
CA ILE A 38 0.06 -18.21 -11.32
C ILE A 38 1.43 -18.86 -11.57
N GLU A 39 2.49 -18.21 -11.12
CA GLU A 39 3.87 -18.69 -11.22
C GLU A 39 4.16 -19.74 -10.14
N SER A 40 3.77 -19.44 -8.89
CA SER A 40 4.03 -20.34 -7.76
C SER A 40 3.06 -20.12 -6.59
N GLU A 41 2.76 -21.21 -5.88
CA GLU A 41 1.88 -21.23 -4.71
C GLU A 41 2.70 -21.53 -3.44
N CYS A 42 2.42 -20.80 -2.36
CA CYS A 42 3.17 -20.89 -1.11
C CYS A 42 2.90 -22.18 -0.34
N TYR A 43 1.71 -22.77 -0.49
CA TYR A 43 1.22 -23.83 0.39
C TYR A 43 0.93 -25.16 -0.33
N ASP A 44 1.35 -25.31 -1.59
CA ASP A 44 1.14 -26.53 -2.38
C ASP A 44 1.76 -27.79 -1.76
N ASN A 45 2.86 -27.61 -1.02
CA ASN A 45 3.55 -28.70 -0.35
C ASN A 45 2.95 -29.06 1.03
N ILE A 46 1.94 -28.33 1.50
CA ILE A 46 1.27 -28.59 2.78
C ILE A 46 0.03 -29.45 2.54
N PRO A 47 -0.02 -30.68 3.09
CA PRO A 47 -1.20 -31.53 2.97
C PRO A 47 -2.44 -30.85 3.56
N ASN A 48 -3.55 -30.86 2.82
CA ASN A 48 -4.80 -30.22 3.20
C ASN A 48 -4.63 -28.75 3.62
N ALA A 49 -3.79 -27.97 2.92
CA ALA A 49 -3.50 -26.57 3.26
C ALA A 49 -4.76 -25.73 3.55
N LYS A 50 -5.83 -25.93 2.77
CA LYS A 50 -7.13 -25.24 2.94
C LYS A 50 -7.85 -25.54 4.26
N GLU A 51 -7.46 -26.59 4.97
CA GLU A 51 -8.02 -26.99 6.27
C GLU A 51 -7.12 -26.61 7.45
N VAL A 52 -5.83 -26.32 7.22
CA VAL A 52 -4.84 -26.11 8.29
C VAL A 52 -4.21 -24.73 8.30
N VAL A 53 -4.11 -24.05 7.16
CA VAL A 53 -3.55 -22.69 7.07
C VAL A 53 -4.66 -21.67 7.26
N LYS A 54 -4.57 -20.83 8.30
CA LYS A 54 -5.71 -20.00 8.70
C LYS A 54 -6.18 -19.04 7.62
N GLY A 55 -5.27 -18.41 6.89
CA GLY A 55 -5.61 -17.48 5.82
C GLY A 55 -6.37 -18.14 4.66
N LEU A 56 -6.09 -19.43 4.38
CA LEU A 56 -6.81 -20.20 3.36
C LEU A 56 -8.21 -20.62 3.86
N ILE A 57 -8.32 -21.01 5.13
CA ILE A 57 -9.61 -21.44 5.75
C ILE A 57 -10.66 -20.32 5.68
N ILE A 58 -10.23 -19.07 5.89
CA ILE A 58 -11.15 -17.91 5.92
C ILE A 58 -11.23 -17.19 4.56
N GLU A 59 -10.64 -17.78 3.53
CA GLU A 59 -10.62 -17.25 2.16
C GLU A 59 -10.07 -15.83 2.05
N SER A 60 -9.02 -15.53 2.82
CA SER A 60 -8.34 -14.23 2.80
C SER A 60 -7.01 -14.29 2.05
N GLU A 61 -6.85 -15.20 1.09
CA GLU A 61 -5.62 -15.26 0.30
C GLU A 61 -5.52 -14.14 -0.74
N CYS A 62 -4.29 -13.77 -1.08
CA CYS A 62 -3.98 -12.92 -2.21
C CYS A 62 -2.68 -13.33 -2.89
N TYR A 63 -2.51 -12.81 -4.10
CA TYR A 63 -1.37 -13.09 -4.96
C TYR A 63 -0.74 -11.78 -5.41
N ILE A 64 0.58 -11.75 -5.42
CA ILE A 64 1.36 -10.58 -5.84
C ILE A 64 2.29 -10.95 -6.98
N HIS A 65 2.82 -9.95 -7.67
CA HIS A 65 3.73 -10.17 -8.79
C HIS A 65 5.02 -10.90 -8.36
N GLU A 66 5.53 -11.81 -9.19
CA GLU A 66 6.73 -12.64 -8.91
C GLU A 66 7.99 -11.83 -8.57
N SER A 67 8.12 -10.61 -9.10
CA SER A 67 9.26 -9.72 -8.78
C SER A 67 9.26 -9.21 -7.34
N LEU A 68 8.14 -9.38 -6.62
CA LEU A 68 8.01 -9.06 -5.20
C LEU A 68 8.04 -10.31 -4.32
N LYS A 69 8.35 -11.49 -4.86
CA LYS A 69 8.22 -12.77 -4.15
C LYS A 69 9.10 -12.88 -2.91
N ASP A 70 10.27 -12.28 -2.96
CA ASP A 70 11.27 -12.34 -1.91
C ASP A 70 11.40 -10.97 -1.20
N GLU A 71 11.57 -11.01 0.11
CA GLU A 71 12.10 -9.91 0.91
C GLU A 71 13.61 -10.10 1.00
N GLU A 72 14.36 -9.21 0.34
CA GLU A 72 15.81 -9.27 0.27
C GLU A 72 16.45 -8.17 1.12
N THR A 73 17.24 -8.61 2.10
CA THR A 73 18.18 -7.76 2.83
C THR A 73 19.61 -8.14 2.46
N TYR A 74 20.59 -7.42 2.99
CA TYR A 74 21.99 -7.79 2.80
C TYR A 74 22.34 -9.19 3.36
N THR A 75 21.66 -9.64 4.42
CA THR A 75 22.06 -10.83 5.20
C THR A 75 21.16 -12.05 4.98
N PHE A 76 19.98 -11.87 4.38
CA PHE A 76 19.06 -12.95 4.05
C PHE A 76 18.12 -12.57 2.91
N SER A 77 17.62 -13.60 2.23
CA SER A 77 16.47 -13.54 1.34
C SER A 77 15.44 -14.55 1.86
N THR A 78 14.18 -14.15 1.91
CA THR A 78 13.08 -14.99 2.40
C THR A 78 11.81 -14.70 1.61
N ARG A 79 11.04 -15.73 1.27
CA ARG A 79 9.76 -15.55 0.57
C ARG A 79 8.76 -14.80 1.44
N ARG A 80 7.94 -13.97 0.81
CA ARG A 80 6.81 -13.26 1.46
C ARG A 80 5.60 -14.14 1.78
N CYS A 81 5.69 -15.46 1.58
CA CYS A 81 4.61 -16.38 1.89
C CYS A 81 4.09 -16.21 3.32
N GLY A 82 2.78 -16.04 3.48
CA GLY A 82 2.14 -15.83 4.78
C GLY A 82 2.23 -14.42 5.35
N ALA A 83 2.89 -13.48 4.65
CA ALA A 83 2.84 -12.07 5.01
C ALA A 83 1.46 -11.49 4.68
N CYS A 84 0.98 -10.55 5.51
CA CYS A 84 -0.29 -9.88 5.27
C CYS A 84 -0.14 -8.49 4.71
N LEU A 85 -1.05 -8.17 3.78
CA LEU A 85 -1.24 -6.85 3.20
C LEU A 85 -2.54 -6.27 3.72
N GLY A 86 -2.48 -5.04 4.22
CA GLY A 86 -3.65 -4.21 4.45
C GLY A 86 -4.06 -3.54 3.16
N LEU A 87 -5.33 -3.73 2.78
CA LEU A 87 -5.95 -3.20 1.58
C LEU A 87 -6.95 -2.11 2.00
N ASN A 88 -6.70 -0.88 1.60
CA ASN A 88 -7.61 0.25 1.82
C ASN A 88 -8.10 0.72 0.46
N GLY A 89 -9.35 0.38 0.16
CA GLY A 89 -10.01 0.69 -1.11
C GLY A 89 -11.19 1.66 -0.94
N PRO A 90 -12.01 1.77 -1.98
CA PRO A 90 -13.13 2.70 -2.02
C PRO A 90 -14.16 2.56 -0.89
N SER A 91 -14.31 1.36 -0.31
CA SER A 91 -15.17 1.12 0.86
C SER A 91 -14.80 1.91 2.12
N MET A 92 -13.63 2.59 2.12
CA MET A 92 -13.03 3.28 3.27
C MET A 92 -12.73 2.37 4.47
N LYS A 93 -12.93 1.06 4.35
CA LYS A 93 -12.69 0.09 5.42
C LYS A 93 -11.38 -0.68 5.15
N PRO A 94 -10.52 -0.83 6.18
CA PRO A 94 -9.32 -1.63 6.03
C PRO A 94 -9.67 -3.11 5.99
N TYR A 95 -9.29 -3.78 4.91
CA TYR A 95 -9.30 -5.23 4.82
C TYR A 95 -7.88 -5.77 4.79
N GLN A 96 -7.72 -7.07 4.91
CA GLN A 96 -6.40 -7.70 4.84
C GLN A 96 -6.44 -8.98 4.03
N CYS A 97 -5.34 -9.27 3.36
CA CYS A 97 -5.11 -10.55 2.69
C CYS A 97 -3.75 -11.12 3.09
N MET A 98 -3.63 -12.43 3.02
CA MET A 98 -2.39 -13.18 3.24
C MET A 98 -1.83 -13.60 1.89
N ILE A 99 -0.56 -13.30 1.64
CA ILE A 99 0.12 -13.73 0.42
C ILE A 99 0.20 -15.25 0.39
N SER A 100 -0.52 -15.86 -0.56
CA SER A 100 -0.59 -17.30 -0.78
C SER A 100 0.12 -17.75 -2.04
N GLY A 101 0.47 -16.83 -2.93
CA GLY A 101 1.18 -17.19 -4.15
C GLY A 101 1.63 -15.97 -4.93
N PHE A 102 2.22 -16.25 -6.07
CA PHE A 102 2.85 -15.28 -6.94
C PHE A 102 2.39 -15.47 -8.38
N PHE A 103 2.19 -14.38 -9.09
CA PHE A 103 1.76 -14.40 -10.48
C PHE A 103 2.80 -13.75 -11.40
N LYS A 104 2.73 -14.12 -12.67
CA LYS A 104 3.56 -13.57 -13.76
C LYS A 104 2.68 -13.23 -14.96
N ILE A 105 3.22 -12.43 -15.86
CA ILE A 105 2.55 -12.07 -17.12
C ILE A 105 2.95 -13.10 -18.19
N ASP A 106 1.98 -13.76 -18.82
CA ASP A 106 2.23 -14.87 -19.76
C ASP A 106 2.90 -14.42 -21.06
N ASN A 107 2.54 -13.23 -21.52
CA ASN A 107 3.14 -12.56 -22.67
C ASN A 107 3.77 -11.26 -22.21
N ALA A 108 4.85 -11.37 -21.41
CA ALA A 108 5.61 -10.20 -21.00
C ALA A 108 6.09 -9.43 -22.24
N THR A 109 5.37 -8.37 -22.59
CA THR A 109 5.94 -7.28 -23.35
C THR A 109 7.14 -6.81 -22.54
N ASN A 110 8.31 -6.68 -23.16
CA ASN A 110 9.47 -6.03 -22.51
C ASN A 110 9.23 -4.52 -22.26
N ASP A 111 7.97 -4.08 -22.32
CA ASP A 111 7.54 -2.74 -21.99
C ASP A 111 7.63 -2.56 -20.45
N PRO A 112 8.56 -1.70 -19.98
CA PRO A 112 8.72 -1.44 -18.56
C PRO A 112 7.45 -0.89 -17.90
N PHE A 113 6.59 -0.19 -18.66
CA PHE A 113 5.34 0.38 -18.14
C PHE A 113 4.34 -0.70 -17.75
N ILE A 114 4.13 -1.69 -18.64
CA ILE A 114 3.22 -2.82 -18.39
C ILE A 114 3.71 -3.65 -17.20
N ILE A 115 5.03 -3.88 -17.12
CA ILE A 115 5.62 -4.61 -16.00
C ILE A 115 5.42 -3.84 -14.68
N ASP A 116 5.67 -2.53 -14.65
CA ASP A 116 5.48 -1.74 -13.43
C ASP A 116 4.00 -1.65 -13.02
N TYR A 117 3.08 -1.58 -13.99
CA TYR A 117 1.64 -1.62 -13.76
C TYR A 117 1.22 -2.91 -13.03
N PHE A 118 1.59 -4.07 -13.55
CA PHE A 118 1.24 -5.36 -12.94
C PHE A 118 2.02 -5.67 -11.67
N LYS A 119 3.25 -5.14 -11.52
CA LYS A 119 4.01 -5.21 -10.26
C LYS A 119 3.23 -4.57 -9.10
N ARG A 120 2.35 -3.62 -9.38
CA ARG A 120 1.47 -2.92 -8.43
C ARG A 120 0.09 -3.54 -8.32
N MET A 121 -0.11 -4.78 -8.77
CA MET A 121 -1.39 -5.46 -8.66
C MET A 121 -1.37 -6.53 -7.56
N VAL A 122 -2.46 -6.59 -6.79
CA VAL A 122 -2.77 -7.64 -5.82
C VAL A 122 -4.01 -8.37 -6.31
N LEU A 123 -3.88 -9.64 -6.66
CA LEU A 123 -5.03 -10.45 -7.06
C LEU A 123 -5.67 -11.08 -5.82
N VAL A 124 -7.00 -11.00 -5.74
CA VAL A 124 -7.79 -11.51 -4.61
C VAL A 124 -9.03 -12.24 -5.12
N LYS A 125 -9.64 -13.03 -4.23
CA LYS A 125 -10.96 -13.63 -4.49
C LYS A 125 -12.08 -12.59 -4.49
N GLU A 126 -13.17 -12.92 -5.19
CA GLU A 126 -14.37 -12.10 -5.35
C GLU A 126 -14.91 -11.54 -4.04
N ASN A 127 -15.10 -12.38 -3.01
CA ASN A 127 -15.57 -11.96 -1.68
C ASN A 127 -14.71 -10.85 -1.05
N LEU A 128 -13.39 -10.92 -1.21
CA LEU A 128 -12.48 -9.89 -0.68
C LEU A 128 -12.47 -8.65 -1.57
N PHE A 129 -12.51 -8.82 -2.89
CA PHE A 129 -12.59 -7.73 -3.85
C PHE A 129 -13.84 -6.87 -3.62
N GLU A 130 -15.01 -7.51 -3.52
CA GLU A 130 -16.28 -6.87 -3.19
C GLU A 130 -16.23 -6.08 -1.88
N LYS A 131 -15.63 -6.65 -0.84
CA LYS A 131 -15.47 -5.98 0.45
C LYS A 131 -14.62 -4.72 0.34
N VAL A 132 -13.47 -4.83 -0.32
CA VAL A 132 -12.51 -3.72 -0.49
C VAL A 132 -13.12 -2.58 -1.30
N THR A 133 -13.86 -2.92 -2.36
CA THR A 133 -14.53 -1.97 -3.26
C THR A 133 -15.86 -1.45 -2.72
N GLY A 134 -16.48 -2.16 -1.77
CA GLY A 134 -17.75 -1.80 -1.15
C GLY A 134 -18.99 -2.32 -1.89
N GLN A 135 -18.83 -3.31 -2.78
CA GLN A 135 -19.90 -3.90 -3.60
C GLN A 135 -20.55 -2.91 -4.59
N ILE A 136 -19.84 -1.86 -4.99
CA ILE A 136 -20.32 -0.84 -5.95
C ILE A 136 -19.67 -1.03 -7.34
N VAL A 137 -18.99 -2.16 -7.55
CA VAL A 137 -18.38 -2.49 -8.83
C VAL A 137 -19.36 -3.30 -9.67
N ASP A 138 -19.49 -2.91 -10.93
CA ASP A 138 -20.31 -3.58 -11.93
C ASP A 138 -19.76 -4.99 -12.22
N GLU A 139 -20.56 -5.87 -12.83
CA GLU A 139 -20.15 -7.23 -13.22
C GLU A 139 -18.89 -7.23 -14.12
N PHE A 140 -18.62 -6.09 -14.77
CA PHE A 140 -17.50 -5.89 -15.68
C PHE A 140 -16.30 -5.16 -15.06
N THR A 141 -16.40 -4.69 -13.81
CA THR A 141 -15.27 -4.05 -13.14
C THR A 141 -14.49 -5.08 -12.33
N PHE A 142 -13.34 -5.49 -12.87
CA PHE A 142 -12.49 -6.53 -12.29
C PHE A 142 -11.18 -6.01 -11.66
N ILE A 143 -10.94 -4.69 -11.71
CA ILE A 143 -9.80 -4.00 -11.08
C ILE A 143 -10.31 -2.73 -10.38
N SER A 144 -9.76 -2.42 -9.21
CA SER A 144 -9.95 -1.16 -8.50
C SER A 144 -8.63 -0.67 -7.93
N GLU A 145 -8.43 0.64 -7.81
CA GLU A 145 -7.31 1.18 -7.04
C GLU A 145 -7.44 0.88 -5.56
N VAL A 146 -6.29 0.70 -4.91
CA VAL A 146 -6.17 0.52 -3.46
C VAL A 146 -4.87 1.10 -2.94
N SER A 147 -4.88 1.52 -1.68
CA SER A 147 -3.66 1.75 -0.92
C SER A 147 -3.28 0.49 -0.15
N VAL A 148 -2.02 0.09 -0.28
CA VAL A 148 -1.48 -1.13 0.33
C VAL A 148 -0.46 -0.79 1.40
N GLN A 149 -0.49 -1.52 2.52
CA GLN A 149 0.51 -1.45 3.58
C GLN A 149 0.80 -2.86 4.08
N GLN A 150 2.07 -3.24 4.23
CA GLN A 150 2.40 -4.51 4.89
C GLN A 150 2.05 -4.44 6.38
N GLN A 151 1.39 -5.45 6.93
CA GLN A 151 0.99 -5.47 8.34
C GLN A 151 0.99 -6.88 8.91
N SER A 152 0.97 -6.99 10.24
CA SER A 152 0.72 -8.28 10.90
C SER A 152 -0.66 -8.82 10.54
N CYS A 153 -0.74 -10.10 10.19
CA CYS A 153 -2.03 -10.76 10.01
C CYS A 153 -2.86 -10.71 11.29
N ARG A 154 -4.07 -10.17 11.25
CA ARG A 154 -4.99 -10.16 12.42
C ARG A 154 -5.72 -11.48 12.66
N PHE A 155 -5.16 -12.57 12.17
CA PHE A 155 -5.66 -13.90 12.47
C PHE A 155 -5.13 -14.26 13.86
N ASN A 156 -6.01 -14.46 14.84
CA ASN A 156 -5.60 -14.92 16.17
C ASN A 156 -5.17 -16.39 16.07
N THR A 157 -3.95 -16.63 15.59
CA THR A 157 -3.42 -17.94 15.24
C THR A 157 -2.31 -18.39 16.16
N ILE A 158 -2.19 -19.71 16.26
CA ILE A 158 -1.05 -20.36 16.88
C ILE A 158 -0.13 -20.83 15.75
N PRO A 159 1.12 -20.34 15.67
CA PRO A 159 2.06 -20.76 14.64
C PRO A 159 2.23 -22.28 14.62
N GLN A 160 2.30 -22.83 13.42
CA GLN A 160 2.45 -24.26 13.18
C GLN A 160 3.75 -24.57 12.46
N LEU A 161 4.29 -25.74 12.77
CA LEU A 161 5.49 -26.30 12.15
C LEU A 161 5.13 -27.71 11.64
N LEU A 162 5.31 -27.94 10.34
CA LEU A 162 5.11 -29.24 9.71
C LEU A 162 6.45 -29.80 9.25
N THR A 163 6.73 -31.04 9.66
CA THR A 163 7.84 -31.83 9.10
C THR A 163 7.35 -32.63 7.91
N ASP A 164 8.13 -32.70 6.84
CA ASP A 164 7.84 -33.54 5.66
C ASP A 164 8.84 -34.71 5.53
N LYS A 165 8.66 -35.57 4.53
CA LYS A 165 9.54 -36.69 4.20
C LYS A 165 10.97 -36.21 3.93
N ILE A 166 11.94 -37.06 4.28
CA ILE A 166 13.36 -36.79 4.07
C ILE A 166 13.65 -36.58 2.58
N LYS A 167 14.35 -35.49 2.26
CA LYS A 167 14.89 -35.17 0.93
C LYS A 167 16.39 -34.91 1.08
N ASN A 168 17.23 -35.66 0.36
CA ASN A 168 18.70 -35.47 0.36
C ASN A 168 19.34 -35.38 1.75
N GLU A 169 19.02 -36.32 2.65
CA GLU A 169 19.49 -36.32 4.06
C GLU A 169 18.97 -35.15 4.94
N ASN A 170 18.10 -34.31 4.41
CA ASN A 170 17.47 -33.23 5.16
C ASN A 170 15.97 -33.48 5.35
N ILE A 171 15.43 -32.93 6.41
CA ILE A 171 14.00 -32.88 6.72
C ILE A 171 13.53 -31.47 6.33
N PRO A 172 12.61 -31.36 5.36
CA PRO A 172 11.93 -30.10 5.09
C PRO A 172 11.03 -29.73 6.27
N ILE A 173 11.11 -28.48 6.69
CA ILE A 173 10.28 -27.88 7.73
C ILE A 173 9.52 -26.72 7.12
N TYR A 174 8.20 -26.82 7.12
CA TYR A 174 7.29 -25.75 6.74
C TYR A 174 6.77 -25.05 7.99
N ILE A 175 6.79 -23.73 7.98
CA ILE A 175 6.27 -22.91 9.08
C ILE A 175 5.17 -22.03 8.51
N PHE A 176 4.03 -21.98 9.18
CA PHE A 176 2.90 -21.17 8.75
C PHE A 176 2.12 -20.61 9.95
N ASP A 177 1.20 -19.68 9.66
CA ASP A 177 0.41 -18.94 10.66
C ASP A 177 1.25 -18.12 11.66
N THR A 178 2.43 -17.65 11.24
CA THR A 178 3.33 -16.80 12.02
C THR A 178 2.96 -15.32 12.01
N ASN A 179 1.93 -14.91 11.26
CA ASN A 179 1.46 -13.53 11.06
C ASN A 179 2.47 -12.52 10.46
N ILE A 180 3.76 -12.85 10.51
CA ILE A 180 4.92 -12.10 10.03
C ILE A 180 5.88 -13.10 9.38
N ILE A 181 6.63 -12.64 8.39
CA ILE A 181 7.62 -13.44 7.66
C ILE A 181 8.69 -13.99 8.62
N SER A 182 8.98 -15.29 8.50
CA SER A 182 10.08 -15.94 9.21
C SER A 182 11.41 -15.71 8.51
N LYS A 183 12.42 -15.32 9.29
CA LYS A 183 13.78 -15.01 8.85
C LYS A 183 14.68 -16.23 8.99
N TYR A 184 14.76 -16.80 10.19
CA TYR A 184 15.61 -17.96 10.49
C TYR A 184 14.91 -19.00 11.35
N LEU A 185 15.38 -20.23 11.26
CA LEU A 185 15.12 -21.29 12.21
C LEU A 185 16.41 -21.54 13.00
N ARG A 186 16.33 -21.57 14.34
CA ARG A 186 17.48 -21.82 15.22
C ARG A 186 17.29 -23.11 16.01
N ILE A 187 18.25 -24.02 15.88
CA ILE A 187 18.35 -25.26 16.68
C ILE A 187 19.76 -25.33 17.26
N ASN A 188 19.89 -25.44 18.59
CA ASN A 188 21.18 -25.59 19.28
C ASN A 188 22.23 -24.54 18.83
N ASN A 189 21.85 -23.26 18.76
CA ASN A 189 22.65 -22.13 18.27
C ASN A 189 23.07 -22.16 16.79
N LYS A 190 22.66 -23.17 16.02
CA LYS A 190 22.83 -23.17 14.56
C LYS A 190 21.61 -22.52 13.90
N LEU A 191 21.86 -21.55 13.04
CA LEU A 191 20.85 -20.90 12.21
C LEU A 191 20.68 -21.67 10.89
N TYR A 192 19.43 -21.84 10.48
CA TYR A 192 19.01 -22.38 9.21
C TYR A 192 18.23 -21.29 8.48
N GLN A 193 18.61 -21.08 7.23
CA GLN A 193 17.95 -20.12 6.35
C GLN A 193 16.82 -20.82 5.59
N MET A 194 15.80 -20.05 5.25
CA MET A 194 14.73 -20.56 4.40
C MET A 194 15.24 -20.66 2.97
N ASN A 195 14.93 -21.77 2.31
CA ASN A 195 15.17 -21.96 0.89
C ASN A 195 13.84 -22.38 0.26
N ASP A 196 13.42 -21.70 -0.80
CA ASP A 196 12.22 -22.09 -1.56
C ASP A 196 10.96 -22.33 -0.67
N GLY A 197 10.73 -21.43 0.30
CA GLY A 197 9.56 -21.48 1.19
C GLY A 197 9.61 -22.49 2.35
N HIS A 198 10.74 -23.17 2.58
CA HIS A 198 10.89 -24.10 3.71
C HIS A 198 12.31 -24.07 4.29
N TYR A 199 12.48 -24.64 5.48
CA TYR A 199 13.78 -24.83 6.11
C TYR A 199 14.24 -26.27 5.95
N GLU A 200 15.54 -26.48 5.78
CA GLU A 200 16.12 -27.81 5.73
C GLU A 200 16.94 -28.07 7.00
N ILE A 201 16.60 -29.13 7.74
CA ILE A 201 17.38 -29.57 8.91
C ILE A 201 17.89 -31.01 8.75
N PRO A 202 19.05 -31.36 9.33
CA PRO A 202 19.58 -32.72 9.27
C PRO A 202 18.62 -33.82 9.73
N TYR A 203 18.55 -34.94 9.01
CA TYR A 203 17.76 -36.13 9.42
C TYR A 203 18.17 -36.71 10.79
N SER A 204 19.39 -36.41 11.25
CA SER A 204 19.91 -36.85 12.55
C SER A 204 19.15 -36.30 13.76
N TYR A 205 18.20 -35.37 13.56
CA TYR A 205 17.28 -34.89 14.60
C TYR A 205 16.06 -35.78 14.81
N ILE A 206 15.76 -36.73 13.92
CA ILE A 206 14.62 -37.64 14.07
C ILE A 206 14.72 -38.43 15.38
N GLY A 207 13.60 -38.53 16.10
CA GLY A 207 13.49 -39.25 17.36
C GLY A 207 14.05 -38.50 18.58
N LYS A 208 14.75 -37.38 18.39
CA LYS A 208 15.32 -36.57 19.47
C LYS A 208 14.34 -35.52 19.98
N ASP A 209 14.49 -35.17 21.24
CA ASP A 209 13.88 -33.97 21.81
C ASP A 209 14.66 -32.75 21.29
N ILE A 210 13.93 -31.81 20.70
CA ILE A 210 14.53 -30.62 20.10
C ILE A 210 13.76 -29.37 20.51
N TYR A 211 14.52 -28.30 20.68
CA TYR A 211 14.02 -26.95 20.87
C TYR A 211 14.29 -26.16 19.60
N ILE A 212 13.22 -25.70 18.95
CA ILE A 212 13.29 -24.90 17.73
C ILE A 212 12.81 -23.48 18.05
N ASP A 213 13.65 -22.49 17.77
CA ASP A 213 13.26 -21.09 17.76
C ASP A 213 13.07 -20.62 16.32
N VAL A 214 11.88 -20.14 15.98
CA VAL A 214 11.64 -19.43 14.71
C VAL A 214 11.80 -17.94 14.97
N ILE A 215 12.73 -17.31 14.25
CA ILE A 215 13.04 -15.90 14.37
C ILE A 215 12.37 -15.17 13.21
N LEU A 216 11.49 -14.22 13.50
CA LEU A 216 10.79 -13.40 12.51
C LEU A 216 11.64 -12.22 12.04
N ILE A 217 11.24 -11.56 10.95
CA ILE A 217 11.93 -10.35 10.45
C ILE A 217 11.91 -9.20 11.47
N SER A 218 10.88 -9.14 12.32
CA SER A 218 10.81 -8.19 13.45
C SER A 218 11.67 -8.60 14.66
N ASN A 219 12.47 -9.66 14.54
CA ASN A 219 13.28 -10.26 15.59
C ASN A 219 12.48 -10.85 16.78
N VAL A 220 11.16 -11.00 16.62
CA VAL A 220 10.32 -11.79 17.53
C VAL A 220 10.67 -13.28 17.40
N ILE A 221 10.70 -13.99 18.53
CA ILE A 221 11.06 -15.41 18.61
C ILE A 221 9.84 -16.25 18.96
N ILE A 222 9.56 -17.27 18.15
CA ILE A 222 8.49 -18.24 18.34
C ILE A 222 9.11 -19.60 18.73
N PRO A 223 8.89 -20.08 19.96
CA PRO A 223 9.44 -21.34 20.43
C PRO A 223 8.56 -22.53 20.06
N PHE A 224 9.19 -23.64 19.69
CA PHE A 224 8.58 -24.95 19.53
C PHE A 224 9.35 -25.97 20.38
N ASN A 225 8.64 -26.55 21.35
CA ASN A 225 9.15 -27.63 22.19
C ASN A 225 8.68 -28.96 21.59
N ILE A 226 9.57 -29.68 20.92
CA ILE A 226 9.23 -30.94 20.24
C ILE A 226 9.82 -32.11 21.01
N HIS A 227 8.95 -32.92 21.60
CA HIS A 227 9.32 -34.22 22.17
C HIS A 227 9.36 -35.26 21.07
N SER A 228 10.53 -35.84 20.84
CA SER A 228 10.80 -36.83 19.79
C SER A 228 10.30 -36.40 18.40
N LEU A 229 11.15 -35.71 17.63
CA LEU A 229 10.81 -35.26 16.27
C LEU A 229 10.40 -36.44 15.38
N LYS A 230 9.24 -36.32 14.72
CA LYS A 230 8.67 -37.28 13.78
C LYS A 230 8.48 -36.61 12.42
N LEU A 231 8.42 -37.41 11.36
CA LEU A 231 8.11 -36.95 10.01
C LEU A 231 6.59 -36.84 9.83
N ASN A 232 6.14 -36.02 8.87
CA ASN A 232 4.73 -35.83 8.52
C ASN A 232 3.87 -35.45 9.74
N THR A 233 4.45 -34.67 10.67
CA THR A 233 3.81 -34.33 11.94
C THR A 233 3.71 -32.82 12.07
N LEU A 234 2.53 -32.39 12.52
CA LEU A 234 2.25 -31.00 12.82
C LEU A 234 2.56 -30.72 14.30
N TYR A 235 3.28 -29.64 14.54
CA TYR A 235 3.63 -29.14 15.86
C TYR A 235 3.13 -27.72 16.02
N SER A 236 2.49 -27.42 17.14
CA SER A 236 2.03 -26.08 17.47
C SER A 236 3.01 -25.39 18.40
N SER A 237 3.19 -24.09 18.22
CA SER A 237 3.96 -23.29 19.17
C SER A 237 3.25 -23.19 20.53
N SER A 238 4.02 -22.93 21.59
CA SER A 238 3.49 -22.60 22.91
C SER A 238 3.07 -21.14 23.06
N LEU A 239 3.34 -20.27 22.05
CA LEU A 239 3.02 -18.85 22.10
C LEU A 239 2.07 -18.44 20.98
N ILE A 240 1.14 -17.55 21.31
CA ILE A 240 0.40 -16.73 20.35
C ILE A 240 1.21 -15.45 20.15
N ILE A 241 1.42 -15.06 18.89
CA ILE A 241 2.19 -13.86 18.56
C ILE A 241 1.28 -12.65 18.77
N PRO A 242 1.69 -11.66 19.58
CA PRO A 242 0.92 -10.42 19.71
C PRO A 242 0.91 -9.66 18.39
N LEU A 243 -0.22 -9.06 18.06
CA LEU A 243 -0.34 -8.21 16.87
C LEU A 243 0.59 -7.01 17.01
N GLU A 244 1.44 -6.79 16.00
CA GLU A 244 2.20 -5.54 15.91
C GLU A 244 1.26 -4.42 15.45
N TYR A 245 1.16 -3.35 16.24
CA TYR A 245 0.36 -2.19 15.89
C TYR A 245 1.13 -1.30 14.91
N THR A 246 0.59 -1.14 13.71
CA THR A 246 1.02 -0.11 12.75
C THR A 246 0.62 1.26 13.30
N LYS A 247 1.59 2.17 13.44
CA LYS A 247 1.32 3.55 13.89
C LYS A 247 0.72 4.43 12.80
N ASN A 248 1.06 4.18 11.54
CA ASN A 248 0.63 5.02 10.41
C ASN A 248 -0.69 4.49 9.84
N GLN A 249 -1.68 5.38 9.76
CA GLN A 249 -2.93 5.12 9.07
C GLN A 249 -2.67 5.17 7.55
N CYS A 250 -3.17 4.14 6.85
CA CYS A 250 -3.14 4.06 5.40
C CYS A 250 -4.58 4.20 4.92
N PHE A 251 -4.86 5.22 4.11
CA PHE A 251 -6.19 5.46 3.55
C PHE A 251 -6.18 5.21 2.05
N TYR A 252 -7.35 4.93 1.48
CA TYR A 252 -7.52 4.93 0.03
C TYR A 252 -7.27 6.36 -0.50
N SER A 253 -6.45 6.47 -1.54
CA SER A 253 -6.06 7.75 -2.15
C SER A 253 -6.08 7.61 -3.68
N PRO A 254 -7.22 7.87 -4.33
CA PRO A 254 -7.33 7.90 -5.78
C PRO A 254 -6.61 9.12 -6.35
N ASN A 255 -6.59 9.24 -7.68
CA ASN A 255 -6.04 10.43 -8.32
C ASN A 255 -6.93 11.66 -8.06
N THR A 256 -6.34 12.71 -7.50
CA THR A 256 -7.03 13.97 -7.20
C THR A 256 -6.83 15.01 -8.29
N ILE A 257 -5.89 14.78 -9.21
CA ILE A 257 -5.65 15.62 -10.37
C ILE A 257 -6.42 15.02 -11.54
N LEU A 258 -7.37 15.78 -12.07
CA LEU A 258 -8.22 15.35 -13.17
C LEU A 258 -7.57 15.71 -14.51
N ILE A 259 -6.91 16.87 -14.57
CA ILE A 259 -6.15 17.35 -15.72
C ILE A 259 -4.85 17.96 -15.22
N ASP A 260 -3.72 17.41 -15.66
CA ASP A 260 -2.38 17.99 -15.53
C ASP A 260 -1.75 18.07 -16.92
N THR A 261 -1.17 19.22 -17.26
CA THR A 261 -0.36 19.36 -18.48
C THR A 261 1.02 18.70 -18.33
N ASN A 262 1.36 18.21 -17.13
CA ASN A 262 2.53 17.38 -16.89
C ASN A 262 2.14 15.90 -16.91
N ILE A 263 2.76 15.14 -17.83
CA ILE A 263 2.55 13.70 -18.00
C ILE A 263 2.77 12.99 -16.66
N ASP A 264 1.69 12.49 -16.04
CA ASP A 264 1.79 11.62 -14.89
C ASP A 264 2.29 10.23 -15.33
N SER A 265 2.95 9.56 -14.41
CA SER A 265 3.63 8.27 -14.56
C SER A 265 2.73 7.07 -14.93
N GLY A 266 1.43 7.28 -15.21
CA GLY A 266 0.44 6.26 -15.56
C GLY A 266 0.20 5.21 -14.46
N VAL A 267 0.54 5.56 -13.21
CA VAL A 267 0.51 4.62 -12.08
C VAL A 267 -0.88 4.55 -11.44
N LYS A 268 -1.61 5.67 -11.40
CA LYS A 268 -3.01 5.74 -10.95
C LYS A 268 -3.97 5.66 -12.13
N PHE A 269 -5.25 5.36 -11.86
CA PHE A 269 -6.32 5.52 -12.83
C PHE A 269 -6.47 7.00 -13.18
N GLU A 270 -6.71 7.23 -14.46
CA GLU A 270 -6.90 8.56 -15.05
C GLU A 270 -8.37 8.95 -14.98
N TRP A 271 -8.60 10.25 -14.92
CA TRP A 271 -9.94 10.78 -15.10
C TRP A 271 -10.20 10.96 -16.58
N ASN A 272 -11.44 10.71 -16.98
CA ASN A 272 -11.88 10.85 -18.36
C ASN A 272 -12.96 11.94 -18.44
N ALA A 273 -13.15 12.51 -19.62
CA ALA A 273 -14.15 13.53 -19.87
C ALA A 273 -15.03 13.23 -21.08
N LEU A 274 -16.33 13.49 -20.94
CA LEU A 274 -17.31 13.49 -22.02
C LEU A 274 -18.08 14.80 -22.01
N SER A 275 -18.57 15.23 -23.17
CA SER A 275 -19.47 16.36 -23.29
C SER A 275 -20.78 15.93 -23.95
N PHE A 276 -21.88 16.55 -23.56
CA PHE A 276 -23.19 16.32 -24.15
C PHE A 276 -23.86 17.67 -24.46
N ASP A 277 -24.56 17.73 -25.59
CA ASP A 277 -25.36 18.90 -25.95
C ASP A 277 -26.74 18.91 -25.27
N SER A 278 -27.56 19.91 -25.63
CA SER A 278 -28.93 20.04 -25.09
C SER A 278 -29.87 18.89 -25.47
N SER A 279 -29.49 18.07 -26.47
CA SER A 279 -30.22 16.87 -26.88
C SER A 279 -29.66 15.58 -26.26
N GLU A 280 -28.74 15.72 -25.30
CA GLU A 280 -28.02 14.63 -24.63
C GLU A 280 -27.20 13.76 -25.59
N THR A 281 -26.85 14.29 -26.76
CA THR A 281 -26.00 13.59 -27.71
C THR A 281 -24.53 13.81 -27.37
N LEU A 282 -23.74 12.74 -27.47
CA LEU A 282 -22.31 12.77 -27.17
C LEU A 282 -21.56 13.71 -28.12
N ILE A 283 -20.83 14.64 -27.52
CA ILE A 283 -19.82 15.47 -28.17
C ILE A 283 -18.45 15.05 -27.60
N PHE A 284 -17.52 14.70 -28.50
CA PHE A 284 -16.18 14.31 -28.08
C PHE A 284 -15.42 15.50 -27.46
N VAL A 285 -14.74 15.21 -26.36
CA VAL A 285 -13.72 16.07 -25.76
C VAL A 285 -12.40 15.70 -26.42
N ASP A 286 -11.72 16.67 -27.01
CA ASP A 286 -10.42 16.46 -27.63
C ASP A 286 -9.32 16.74 -26.61
N GLU A 287 -8.52 15.72 -26.30
CA GLU A 287 -7.41 15.82 -25.36
C GLU A 287 -6.16 16.30 -26.07
N ASN A 288 -5.56 17.39 -25.58
CA ASN A 288 -4.32 17.93 -26.12
C ASN A 288 -3.33 18.29 -25.00
N GLU A 289 -2.10 18.65 -25.38
CA GLU A 289 -1.04 19.03 -24.43
C GLU A 289 -1.41 20.24 -23.54
N ASP A 290 -2.37 21.06 -23.98
CA ASP A 290 -2.84 22.26 -23.27
C ASP A 290 -4.08 21.99 -22.38
N GLY A 291 -4.67 20.79 -22.43
CA GLY A 291 -5.82 20.37 -21.64
C GLY A 291 -6.95 19.72 -22.45
N TRP A 292 -8.17 19.79 -21.92
CA TRP A 292 -9.36 19.20 -22.54
C TRP A 292 -10.16 20.26 -23.32
N LYS A 293 -10.21 20.13 -24.65
CA LYS A 293 -11.02 21.00 -25.50
C LYS A 293 -12.44 20.45 -25.58
N VAL A 294 -13.36 21.18 -24.96
CA VAL A 294 -14.79 20.85 -24.98
C VAL A 294 -15.45 21.59 -26.12
N MET A 295 -15.98 20.83 -27.08
CA MET A 295 -16.83 21.35 -28.13
C MET A 295 -18.23 21.64 -27.55
N SER A 296 -18.80 22.79 -27.92
CA SER A 296 -20.07 23.28 -27.38
C SER A 296 -21.03 23.60 -28.51
N SER A 297 -22.31 23.27 -28.31
CA SER A 297 -23.40 23.79 -29.13
C SER A 297 -23.65 25.25 -28.76
N THR A 298 -23.49 26.17 -29.70
CA THR A 298 -23.74 27.60 -29.51
C THR A 298 -25.16 27.88 -29.02
N ASP A 299 -25.30 28.77 -28.04
CA ASP A 299 -26.58 29.23 -27.46
C ASP A 299 -27.44 28.11 -26.84
N GLN A 300 -26.79 27.03 -26.41
CA GLN A 300 -27.43 25.86 -25.81
C GLN A 300 -26.76 25.43 -24.49
N ASN A 301 -27.45 24.51 -23.81
CA ASN A 301 -26.97 23.86 -22.61
C ASN A 301 -25.91 22.82 -22.97
N THR A 302 -24.74 22.87 -22.34
CA THR A 302 -23.62 21.96 -22.55
C THR A 302 -23.30 21.29 -21.21
N ILE A 303 -23.32 19.96 -21.20
CA ILE A 303 -23.06 19.15 -20.02
C ILE A 303 -21.68 18.53 -20.16
N VAL A 304 -20.77 18.83 -19.25
CA VAL A 304 -19.47 18.17 -19.18
C VAL A 304 -19.49 17.16 -18.04
N LEU A 305 -19.19 15.91 -18.35
CA LEU A 305 -19.06 14.82 -17.41
C LEU A 305 -17.59 14.47 -17.24
N LEU A 306 -17.08 14.65 -16.02
CA LEU A 306 -15.76 14.15 -15.61
C LEU A 306 -15.96 12.89 -14.80
N TYR A 307 -15.31 11.79 -15.14
CA TYR A 307 -15.54 10.53 -14.46
C TYR A 307 -14.28 9.73 -14.17
N TYR A 308 -14.41 8.86 -13.18
CA TYR A 308 -13.42 7.92 -12.69
C TYR A 308 -13.95 6.50 -12.80
N ASP A 309 -13.08 5.53 -13.04
CA ASP A 309 -13.51 4.14 -13.22
C ASP A 309 -14.02 3.51 -11.92
N THR A 310 -13.65 4.06 -10.76
CA THR A 310 -13.95 3.48 -9.46
C THR A 310 -14.83 4.41 -8.58
N PRO A 311 -16.06 4.00 -8.23
CA PRO A 311 -16.91 4.67 -7.24
C PRO A 311 -16.28 4.75 -5.85
N HIS A 312 -16.29 5.93 -5.23
CA HIS A 312 -15.77 6.13 -3.88
C HIS A 312 -16.59 7.17 -3.09
N LEU A 313 -16.38 7.24 -1.76
CA LEU A 313 -17.11 8.12 -0.84
C LEU A 313 -16.66 9.59 -0.98
N PHE A 314 -17.11 10.23 -2.05
CA PHE A 314 -16.66 11.56 -2.48
C PHE A 314 -16.82 12.65 -1.41
N GLY A 315 -17.96 12.68 -0.71
CA GLY A 315 -18.23 13.67 0.33
C GLY A 315 -17.36 13.52 1.57
N GLU A 316 -16.92 12.30 1.87
CA GLU A 316 -15.99 12.02 2.97
C GLU A 316 -14.56 12.41 2.61
N MET A 317 -14.12 12.13 1.38
CA MET A 317 -12.74 12.32 0.96
C MET A 317 -12.40 13.76 0.61
N TYR A 318 -13.30 14.50 -0.04
CA TYR A 318 -13.01 15.81 -0.60
C TYR A 318 -13.80 16.94 0.05
N SER A 319 -13.15 18.09 0.17
CA SER A 319 -13.76 19.34 0.62
C SER A 319 -14.18 20.23 -0.55
N GLU A 320 -13.40 20.24 -1.63
CA GLU A 320 -13.61 21.14 -2.77
C GLU A 320 -13.25 20.46 -4.10
N PHE A 321 -13.93 20.89 -5.15
CA PHE A 321 -13.61 20.60 -6.54
C PHE A 321 -13.33 21.91 -7.27
N ASN A 322 -12.17 22.00 -7.92
CA ASN A 322 -11.69 23.21 -8.57
C ASN A 322 -11.42 22.95 -10.06
N ILE A 323 -11.89 23.86 -10.90
CA ILE A 323 -11.68 23.80 -12.35
C ILE A 323 -11.39 25.19 -12.92
N THR A 324 -10.49 25.22 -13.89
CA THR A 324 -10.09 26.40 -14.64
C THR A 324 -10.42 26.20 -16.12
N ILE A 325 -11.12 27.17 -16.69
CA ILE A 325 -11.56 27.18 -18.09
C ILE A 325 -11.03 28.43 -18.77
N ILE A 326 -10.43 28.28 -19.96
CA ILE A 326 -10.06 29.37 -20.85
C ILE A 326 -11.14 29.55 -21.91
N ILE A 327 -11.51 30.81 -22.14
CA ILE A 327 -12.57 31.21 -23.05
C ILE A 327 -12.01 32.26 -24.01
N GLU A 328 -12.36 32.18 -25.28
CA GLU A 328 -11.99 33.19 -26.28
C GLU A 328 -12.68 34.54 -26.02
N ASN A 329 -12.09 35.62 -26.52
CA ASN A 329 -12.63 36.98 -26.32
C ASN A 329 -14.03 37.14 -26.94
N ASN A 330 -14.97 37.74 -26.21
CA ASN A 330 -16.39 37.99 -26.54
C ASN A 330 -17.37 36.83 -26.28
N ASN A 331 -16.88 35.69 -25.80
CA ASN A 331 -17.69 34.52 -25.48
C ASN A 331 -18.14 34.56 -24.01
N THR A 332 -19.36 34.12 -23.70
CA THR A 332 -19.85 34.04 -22.32
C THR A 332 -20.32 32.63 -21.97
N ILE A 333 -19.75 32.07 -20.91
CA ILE A 333 -20.19 30.81 -20.32
C ILE A 333 -20.77 31.12 -18.94
N THR A 334 -21.87 30.47 -18.60
CA THR A 334 -22.49 30.56 -17.27
C THR A 334 -22.68 29.16 -16.71
N LEU A 335 -22.23 28.95 -15.48
CA LEU A 335 -22.42 27.69 -14.77
C LEU A 335 -23.83 27.64 -14.19
N ASN A 336 -24.61 26.64 -14.60
CA ASN A 336 -25.96 26.39 -14.13
C ASN A 336 -25.96 25.55 -12.84
N ASP A 337 -25.22 24.44 -12.85
CA ASP A 337 -25.16 23.49 -11.74
C ASP A 337 -23.86 22.69 -11.73
N VAL A 338 -23.47 22.24 -10.53
CA VAL A 338 -22.46 21.19 -10.34
C VAL A 338 -23.08 20.09 -9.52
N SER A 339 -22.96 18.87 -10.03
CA SER A 339 -23.57 17.68 -9.45
C SER A 339 -22.55 16.55 -9.33
N LEU A 340 -22.65 15.73 -8.29
CA LEU A 340 -21.97 14.43 -8.23
C LEU A 340 -22.94 13.33 -8.67
N ILE A 341 -22.43 12.35 -9.41
CA ILE A 341 -23.20 11.18 -9.86
C ILE A 341 -22.44 9.87 -9.69
N LEU A 342 -23.21 8.80 -9.62
CA LEU A 342 -22.72 7.44 -9.70
C LEU A 342 -23.10 6.84 -11.07
N ILE A 343 -22.09 6.42 -11.81
CA ILE A 343 -22.20 5.74 -13.10
C ILE A 343 -21.98 4.25 -12.84
N ASN A 344 -23.02 3.45 -13.04
CA ASN A 344 -23.02 2.02 -12.68
C ASN A 344 -22.66 1.07 -13.83
N ASP A 345 -22.66 1.54 -15.08
CA ASP A 345 -22.54 0.68 -16.26
C ASP A 345 -21.71 1.37 -17.34
N PHE A 346 -20.39 1.32 -17.17
CA PHE A 346 -19.40 1.93 -18.07
C PHE A 346 -19.18 1.11 -19.34
N LEU A 347 -19.27 -0.22 -19.24
CA LEU A 347 -18.80 -1.12 -20.28
C LEU A 347 -19.93 -1.66 -21.17
N ASN A 348 -21.19 -1.74 -20.72
CA ASN A 348 -22.29 -2.14 -21.62
C ASN A 348 -22.85 -0.97 -22.43
N ASN A 349 -22.82 0.24 -21.86
CA ASN A 349 -23.39 1.40 -22.52
C ASN A 349 -22.28 2.13 -23.27
N ASN A 350 -22.26 2.01 -24.60
CA ASN A 350 -21.80 3.11 -25.45
C ASN A 350 -22.53 4.36 -24.93
N LEU A 351 -21.86 5.20 -24.12
CA LEU A 351 -22.40 6.40 -23.44
C LEU A 351 -22.78 7.45 -24.49
N THR A 352 -23.75 7.10 -25.31
CA THR A 352 -24.30 7.87 -26.43
C THR A 352 -25.45 8.74 -25.95
N THR A 353 -26.02 8.42 -24.79
CA THR A 353 -27.08 9.17 -24.11
C THR A 353 -26.76 9.32 -22.64
N PHE A 354 -26.90 10.53 -22.11
CA PHE A 354 -26.51 10.91 -20.76
C PHE A 354 -27.28 10.17 -19.65
N ASN A 355 -28.59 9.97 -19.79
CA ASN A 355 -29.45 9.53 -18.69
C ASN A 355 -29.49 8.01 -18.41
N SER A 356 -29.03 7.13 -19.30
CA SER A 356 -29.30 5.69 -19.19
C SER A 356 -28.51 4.96 -18.09
N SER A 357 -27.40 5.53 -17.62
CA SER A 357 -26.46 4.87 -16.69
C SER A 357 -26.29 5.57 -15.33
N ILE A 358 -26.99 6.68 -15.10
CA ILE A 358 -26.80 7.54 -13.92
C ILE A 358 -27.70 7.08 -12.78
N SER A 359 -27.08 6.84 -11.63
CA SER A 359 -27.75 6.66 -10.34
C SER A 359 -27.14 7.62 -9.30
N ASN A 360 -27.78 7.77 -8.13
CA ASN A 360 -27.34 8.64 -7.02
C ASN A 360 -26.86 10.04 -7.44
N LEU A 361 -27.75 11.02 -7.38
CA LEU A 361 -27.45 12.41 -7.72
C LEU A 361 -27.27 13.27 -6.46
N CYS A 362 -26.09 13.88 -6.30
CA CYS A 362 -25.89 14.97 -5.33
C CYS A 362 -25.80 16.31 -6.06
N SER A 363 -26.95 16.95 -6.27
CA SER A 363 -27.07 18.18 -7.08
C SER A 363 -27.06 19.47 -6.27
N ASN A 364 -26.97 20.60 -6.99
CA ASN A 364 -26.97 21.94 -6.43
C ASN A 364 -25.86 22.11 -5.40
N LEU A 365 -24.63 21.75 -5.80
CA LEU A 365 -23.45 22.05 -5.01
C LEU A 365 -23.18 23.55 -5.03
N ASN A 366 -22.66 24.06 -3.92
CA ASN A 366 -22.41 25.49 -3.80
C ASN A 366 -21.10 25.83 -4.51
N SER A 367 -21.18 26.59 -5.59
CA SER A 367 -20.02 26.98 -6.40
C SER A 367 -19.78 28.48 -6.34
N LYS A 368 -18.50 28.87 -6.18
CA LYS A 368 -18.02 30.23 -6.35
C LYS A 368 -17.33 30.34 -7.70
N ILE A 369 -17.64 31.42 -8.41
CA ILE A 369 -17.18 31.67 -9.77
C ILE A 369 -16.33 32.94 -9.77
N TYR A 370 -15.14 32.86 -10.34
CA TYR A 370 -14.22 33.99 -10.46
C TYR A 370 -13.87 34.21 -11.94
N TYR A 371 -14.06 35.44 -12.42
CA TYR A 371 -13.73 35.83 -13.78
C TYR A 371 -12.41 36.63 -13.79
N SER A 372 -11.48 36.19 -14.62
CA SER A 372 -10.33 36.95 -15.10
C SER A 372 -10.45 37.07 -16.62
N SER A 373 -9.80 38.04 -17.26
CA SER A 373 -10.12 38.53 -18.62
C SER A 373 -10.48 37.45 -19.66
N ASN A 374 -9.80 36.29 -19.66
CA ASN A 374 -10.05 35.15 -20.56
C ASN A 374 -10.21 33.82 -19.82
N GLN A 375 -10.41 33.87 -18.51
CA GLN A 375 -10.32 32.70 -17.63
C GLN A 375 -11.48 32.69 -16.65
N LEU A 376 -12.15 31.54 -16.56
CA LEU A 376 -13.16 31.24 -15.58
C LEU A 376 -12.62 30.22 -14.58
N ILE A 377 -12.64 30.57 -13.30
CA ILE A 377 -12.26 29.66 -12.22
C ILE A 377 -13.52 29.34 -11.42
N ILE A 378 -13.85 28.06 -11.32
CA ILE A 378 -14.99 27.56 -10.56
C ILE A 378 -14.44 26.78 -9.37
N ARG A 379 -14.92 27.12 -8.17
CA ARG A 379 -14.63 26.40 -6.93
C ARG A 379 -15.93 25.90 -6.33
N THR A 380 -16.10 24.59 -6.29
CA THR A 380 -17.31 23.93 -5.81
C THR A 380 -17.05 23.30 -4.46
N TYR A 381 -17.86 23.64 -3.46
CA TYR A 381 -17.78 23.05 -2.14
C TYR A 381 -18.54 21.73 -2.06
N ILE A 382 -17.90 20.71 -1.48
CA ILE A 382 -18.45 19.37 -1.31
C ILE A 382 -18.86 19.18 0.17
N PRO A 383 -20.17 19.16 0.48
CA PRO A 383 -20.68 19.01 1.84
C PRO A 383 -20.61 17.56 2.34
N LEU A 384 -19.97 17.35 3.50
CA LEU A 384 -19.83 16.05 4.15
C LEU A 384 -21.18 15.35 4.41
N ASN A 385 -22.19 16.11 4.87
CA ASN A 385 -23.45 15.55 5.35
C ASN A 385 -24.56 15.46 4.28
N LYS A 386 -24.30 15.92 3.04
CA LYS A 386 -25.30 15.92 1.96
C LYS A 386 -24.95 14.91 0.86
N CYS A 387 -23.66 14.72 0.55
CA CYS A 387 -23.21 13.78 -0.47
C CYS A 387 -22.55 12.55 0.16
N THR A 388 -23.31 11.75 0.92
CA THR A 388 -22.80 10.58 1.68
C THR A 388 -22.77 9.27 0.88
N GLY A 389 -23.19 9.31 -0.39
CA GLY A 389 -23.17 8.14 -1.28
C GLY A 389 -21.80 7.89 -1.92
N TYR A 390 -21.71 6.80 -2.66
CA TYR A 390 -20.61 6.56 -3.59
C TYR A 390 -20.85 7.33 -4.88
N PHE A 391 -19.81 7.97 -5.39
CA PHE A 391 -19.83 8.71 -6.65
C PHE A 391 -18.52 8.43 -7.40
N ASN A 392 -18.59 8.48 -8.71
CA ASN A 392 -17.44 8.41 -9.61
C ASN A 392 -17.52 9.43 -10.75
N GLY A 393 -18.55 10.28 -10.79
CA GLY A 393 -18.70 11.32 -11.79
C GLY A 393 -19.00 12.69 -11.20
N ILE A 394 -18.50 13.73 -11.87
CA ILE A 394 -18.80 15.13 -11.62
C ILE A 394 -19.41 15.69 -12.90
N ILE A 395 -20.61 16.24 -12.79
CA ILE A 395 -21.29 16.95 -13.87
C ILE A 395 -21.12 18.44 -13.67
N LEU A 396 -20.70 19.11 -14.74
CA LEU A 396 -20.73 20.54 -14.90
C LEU A 396 -21.77 20.89 -15.95
N ASN A 397 -22.78 21.65 -15.57
CA ASN A 397 -23.83 22.08 -16.48
C ASN A 397 -23.65 23.56 -16.84
N PHE A 398 -23.47 23.87 -18.11
CA PHE A 398 -23.20 25.22 -18.59
C PHE A 398 -24.26 25.71 -19.57
N THR A 399 -24.60 26.99 -19.51
CA THR A 399 -25.20 27.71 -20.63
C THR A 399 -24.09 28.46 -21.36
N THR A 400 -23.92 28.19 -22.64
CA THR A 400 -22.93 28.86 -23.49
C THR A 400 -23.62 29.82 -24.46
N ILE A 401 -23.03 31.00 -24.70
CA ILE A 401 -23.55 31.99 -25.66
C ILE A 401 -22.41 32.39 -26.59
N ASN A 402 -22.63 32.25 -27.90
CA ASN A 402 -21.62 32.45 -28.95
C ASN A 402 -20.32 31.64 -28.78
N ILE A 403 -20.35 30.49 -28.09
CA ILE A 403 -19.17 29.64 -27.86
C ILE A 403 -19.25 28.37 -28.71
N GLU A 404 -18.26 28.16 -29.58
CA GLU A 404 -18.08 26.90 -30.31
C GLU A 404 -17.25 25.88 -29.52
N SER A 405 -16.29 26.34 -28.71
CA SER A 405 -15.52 25.50 -27.80
C SER A 405 -14.90 26.29 -26.65
N PHE A 406 -14.55 25.61 -25.57
CA PHE A 406 -13.74 26.14 -24.47
C PHE A 406 -12.70 25.11 -24.03
N LEU A 407 -11.63 25.57 -23.41
CA LEU A 407 -10.51 24.72 -22.99
C LEU A 407 -10.48 24.61 -21.46
N ILE A 408 -10.54 23.40 -20.93
CA ILE A 408 -10.29 23.14 -19.51
C ILE A 408 -8.80 22.87 -19.35
N THR A 409 -8.08 23.76 -18.67
CA THR A 409 -6.61 23.68 -18.54
C THR A 409 -6.14 23.11 -17.20
N SER A 410 -7.01 23.11 -16.18
CA SER A 410 -6.68 22.55 -14.88
C SER A 410 -7.94 22.13 -14.16
N SER A 411 -7.91 20.95 -13.56
CA SER A 411 -9.02 20.39 -12.80
C SER A 411 -8.47 19.50 -11.69
N TYR A 412 -8.86 19.75 -10.44
CA TYR A 412 -8.37 18.99 -9.29
C TYR A 412 -9.35 19.01 -8.11
N LEU A 413 -9.19 18.02 -7.24
CA LEU A 413 -9.92 17.86 -5.99
C LEU A 413 -9.03 18.23 -4.80
N ILE A 414 -9.62 18.90 -3.81
CA ILE A 414 -8.97 19.17 -2.53
C ILE A 414 -9.46 18.14 -1.52
N GLU A 415 -8.53 17.32 -1.04
CA GLU A 415 -8.78 16.36 0.03
C GLU A 415 -9.09 17.04 1.36
N ARG A 416 -9.88 16.38 2.21
CA ARG A 416 -10.03 16.79 3.61
C ARG A 416 -8.75 16.51 4.39
N GLU A 417 -8.55 17.27 5.48
CA GLU A 417 -7.34 17.23 6.32
C GLU A 417 -6.93 15.83 6.80
N LEU A 418 -7.91 14.98 7.12
CA LEU A 418 -7.65 13.59 7.54
C LEU A 418 -6.89 12.79 6.47
N TYR A 419 -7.22 13.00 5.20
CA TYR A 419 -6.63 12.27 4.07
C TYR A 419 -5.36 12.95 3.55
N SER A 420 -5.32 14.29 3.56
CA SER A 420 -4.17 15.06 3.04
C SER A 420 -2.93 15.02 3.94
N THR A 421 -3.09 14.67 5.22
CA THR A 421 -1.97 14.48 6.16
C THR A 421 -1.37 13.07 6.12
N ALA A 422 -2.00 12.13 5.41
CA ALA A 422 -1.48 10.79 5.24
C ALA A 422 -0.24 10.80 4.34
N LYS A 423 0.77 10.03 4.74
CA LYS A 423 2.01 9.91 3.99
C LYS A 423 1.92 8.70 3.06
N TYR A 424 1.94 8.95 1.76
CA TYR A 424 2.02 7.92 0.73
C TYR A 424 3.44 7.77 0.20
N CYS A 425 3.82 6.53 -0.06
CA CYS A 425 5.15 6.12 -0.48
C CYS A 425 5.10 5.50 -1.87
N ASP A 426 6.25 5.42 -2.52
CA ASP A 426 6.41 4.70 -3.78
C ASP A 426 6.48 3.18 -3.54
N ILE A 427 6.50 2.40 -4.63
CA ILE A 427 6.64 0.95 -4.55
C ILE A 427 8.00 0.50 -4.00
N ASN A 428 9.03 1.35 -4.04
CA ASN A 428 10.35 1.03 -3.51
C ASN A 428 10.33 0.91 -1.99
N ALA A 429 9.35 1.54 -1.34
CA ALA A 429 9.06 1.35 0.07
C ALA A 429 8.56 -0.07 0.42
N PHE A 430 8.27 -0.92 -0.57
CA PHE A 430 7.86 -2.30 -0.35
C PHE A 430 9.03 -3.29 -0.28
N SER A 431 10.27 -2.86 -0.56
CA SER A 431 11.45 -3.74 -0.58
C SER A 431 12.64 -3.10 0.09
N CYS A 432 13.36 -3.90 0.87
CA CYS A 432 14.59 -3.50 1.52
C CYS A 432 15.78 -3.27 0.59
N ASN A 433 15.67 -3.60 -0.70
CA ASN A 433 16.67 -3.33 -1.71
C ASN A 433 18.11 -3.71 -1.27
N LYS A 434 18.24 -4.86 -0.59
CA LYS A 434 19.52 -5.41 -0.10
C LYS A 434 20.24 -4.55 0.93
N THR A 435 19.56 -3.65 1.62
CA THR A 435 20.13 -2.94 2.78
C THR A 435 20.05 -3.80 4.05
N GLN A 436 20.86 -3.47 5.05
CA GLN A 436 20.77 -4.00 6.41
C GLN A 436 19.86 -3.16 7.30
N CYS A 437 19.73 -1.87 7.04
CA CYS A 437 19.05 -0.93 7.92
C CYS A 437 18.58 0.31 7.14
N SER A 438 17.72 1.11 7.76
CA SER A 438 17.31 2.40 7.20
C SER A 438 18.44 3.44 7.34
N GLY A 439 18.92 3.93 6.19
CA GLY A 439 19.95 4.97 6.11
C GLY A 439 19.42 6.41 6.13
N THR A 440 18.09 6.62 6.09
CA THR A 440 17.47 7.91 5.78
C THR A 440 17.83 9.05 6.75
N ASN A 441 18.08 8.74 8.02
CA ASN A 441 18.47 9.71 9.05
C ASN A 441 19.90 9.48 9.57
N SER A 442 20.72 8.75 8.83
CA SER A 442 22.10 8.48 9.22
C SER A 442 22.96 9.73 9.09
N THR A 443 23.78 10.00 10.10
CA THR A 443 24.86 10.99 10.04
C THR A 443 26.18 10.40 9.50
N ILE A 444 26.26 9.07 9.37
CA ILE A 444 27.42 8.36 8.84
C ILE A 444 27.24 8.22 7.32
N ILE A 445 28.12 8.87 6.56
CA ILE A 445 28.03 8.96 5.10
C ILE A 445 28.56 7.67 4.46
N GLY A 446 27.74 7.06 3.60
CA GLY A 446 28.07 5.99 2.68
C GLY A 446 28.40 6.51 1.26
N VAL A 447 28.73 5.59 0.35
CA VAL A 447 29.19 5.89 -1.02
C VAL A 447 28.02 6.09 -1.99
N ASN A 448 26.96 5.32 -1.84
CA ASN A 448 25.86 5.21 -2.79
C ASN A 448 24.62 6.02 -2.37
N ASN A 449 24.50 6.38 -1.09
CA ASN A 449 23.42 7.21 -0.53
C ASN A 449 22.02 6.70 -0.92
N ILE A 450 21.65 5.55 -0.36
CA ILE A 450 20.31 4.96 -0.55
C ILE A 450 19.34 5.72 0.36
N HIS A 451 18.51 6.56 -0.26
CA HIS A 451 17.53 7.37 0.45
C HIS A 451 16.11 6.96 0.06
N TRP A 452 15.41 6.31 0.98
CA TRP A 452 13.95 6.39 0.99
C TRP A 452 13.55 7.79 1.44
N VAL A 453 12.34 8.20 1.05
CA VAL A 453 11.74 9.42 1.60
C VAL A 453 11.54 9.22 3.12
N PRO A 454 11.90 10.18 3.98
CA PRO A 454 11.76 10.04 5.44
C PRO A 454 10.36 9.61 5.87
N GLY A 455 10.18 8.42 6.44
CA GLY A 455 8.89 7.83 6.80
C GLY A 455 8.31 6.84 5.76
N CYS A 456 9.05 6.55 4.69
CA CYS A 456 8.76 5.54 3.67
C CYS A 456 9.74 4.38 3.68
N GLU A 457 10.43 4.16 4.81
CA GLU A 457 11.43 3.11 4.92
C GLU A 457 10.77 1.74 5.14
N PRO A 458 11.12 0.71 4.36
CA PRO A 458 10.72 -0.66 4.63
C PRO A 458 11.44 -1.21 5.87
N ILE A 459 10.93 -2.33 6.36
CA ILE A 459 11.44 -2.99 7.55
C ILE A 459 12.43 -4.06 7.12
N CYS A 460 13.71 -3.72 7.20
CA CYS A 460 14.80 -4.54 6.70
C CYS A 460 15.41 -5.37 7.83
N ASP A 461 16.28 -4.73 8.60
CA ASP A 461 16.88 -5.30 9.79
C ASP A 461 17.35 -4.15 10.69
N SER A 462 17.89 -4.50 11.86
CA SER A 462 18.47 -3.54 12.79
C SER A 462 19.95 -3.83 13.01
N CYS A 463 20.75 -2.79 13.16
CA CYS A 463 22.16 -2.95 13.47
C CYS A 463 22.36 -3.57 14.86
N ALA A 464 23.32 -4.49 14.95
CA ALA A 464 23.76 -5.04 16.22
C ALA A 464 24.29 -3.94 17.15
N ILE A 465 24.29 -4.21 18.45
CA ILE A 465 24.80 -3.29 19.48
C ILE A 465 26.25 -2.89 19.15
N GLY A 466 26.54 -1.59 19.14
CA GLY A 466 27.86 -1.03 18.81
C GLY A 466 28.05 -0.68 17.32
N TYR A 467 27.02 -0.93 16.51
CA TYR A 467 26.96 -0.53 15.11
C TYR A 467 25.83 0.49 14.90
N SER A 468 25.96 1.31 13.87
CA SER A 468 24.96 2.29 13.45
C SER A 468 24.83 2.23 11.93
N CYS A 469 23.62 2.47 11.43
CA CYS A 469 23.38 2.48 10.00
C CYS A 469 24.09 3.66 9.35
N ASN A 470 24.73 3.46 8.20
CA ASN A 470 25.20 4.54 7.33
C ASN A 470 24.11 4.94 6.31
N THR A 471 24.36 5.98 5.50
CA THR A 471 23.43 6.42 4.45
C THR A 471 23.30 5.44 3.27
N ASP A 472 24.13 4.38 3.20
CA ASP A 472 23.95 3.28 2.24
C ASP A 472 23.03 2.16 2.79
N GLY A 473 22.52 2.31 4.02
CA GLY A 473 21.73 1.27 4.66
C GLY A 473 22.57 0.09 5.17
N ILE A 474 23.86 0.30 5.48
CA ILE A 474 24.77 -0.73 5.99
C ILE A 474 25.17 -0.41 7.44
N CYS A 475 25.21 -1.42 8.29
CA CYS A 475 25.66 -1.29 9.67
C CYS A 475 27.18 -1.16 9.75
N VAL A 476 27.64 0.00 10.21
CA VAL A 476 29.06 0.30 10.42
C VAL A 476 29.33 0.57 11.89
N VAL A 477 30.56 0.35 12.35
CA VAL A 477 30.92 0.58 13.75
C VAL A 477 30.65 2.04 14.11
N THR A 478 29.90 2.27 15.20
CA THR A 478 29.55 3.63 15.61
C THR A 478 30.84 4.43 15.87
N PRO A 479 31.08 5.56 15.16
CA PRO A 479 32.25 6.36 15.41
C PRO A 479 32.22 6.86 16.86
N ASN A 480 33.25 6.49 17.61
CA ASN A 480 33.31 6.77 19.04
C ASN A 480 33.68 8.24 19.23
N HIS A 481 32.69 9.13 19.23
CA HIS A 481 32.86 10.53 19.63
C HIS A 481 32.99 10.61 21.16
N ASN A 482 34.08 10.04 21.68
CA ASN A 482 34.36 10.00 23.10
C ASN A 482 34.77 11.41 23.55
N THR A 483 33.79 12.28 23.80
CA THR A 483 33.97 13.61 24.40
C THR A 483 34.22 13.53 25.91
N ARG A 484 34.30 12.32 26.49
CA ARG A 484 34.75 12.07 27.86
C ARG A 484 36.23 12.42 28.00
N ASN A 485 36.53 13.71 28.15
CA ASN A 485 37.77 14.15 28.72
C ASN A 485 37.79 13.69 30.19
N LYS A 486 38.42 12.55 30.48
CA LYS A 486 38.59 12.00 31.84
C LYS A 486 39.15 13.05 32.83
N GLY A 487 39.77 14.12 32.34
CA GLY A 487 40.25 15.24 33.15
C GLY A 487 39.16 16.07 33.84
N VAL A 488 37.94 16.18 33.29
CA VAL A 488 36.89 17.05 33.89
C VAL A 488 36.25 16.37 35.10
N SER A 489 35.94 15.08 35.01
CA SER A 489 35.37 14.32 36.13
C SER A 489 36.36 14.16 37.28
N ILE A 490 37.66 13.97 36.99
CA ILE A 490 38.72 13.93 38.01
C ILE A 490 38.86 15.29 38.70
N LYS A 491 38.81 16.40 37.95
CA LYS A 491 38.85 17.75 38.53
C LYS A 491 37.68 17.99 39.48
N ILE A 492 36.45 17.65 39.08
CA ILE A 492 35.26 17.84 39.94
C ILE A 492 35.37 17.03 41.24
N VAL A 493 35.83 15.78 41.18
CA VAL A 493 36.02 14.94 42.37
C VAL A 493 37.11 15.50 43.28
N ILE A 494 38.24 15.98 42.73
CA ILE A 494 39.30 16.63 43.50
C ILE A 494 38.81 17.93 44.13
N THR A 495 38.05 18.76 43.40
CA THR A 495 37.51 20.01 43.93
C THR A 495 36.52 19.74 45.07
N LEU A 496 35.66 18.73 44.94
CA LEU A 496 34.75 18.30 46.00
C LEU A 496 35.50 17.77 47.22
N LEU A 497 36.58 16.99 47.04
CA LEU A 497 37.44 16.53 48.13
C LEU A 497 38.13 17.69 48.86
N ILE A 498 38.64 18.68 48.12
CA ILE A 498 39.27 19.87 48.71
C ILE A 498 38.23 20.69 49.51
N ILE A 499 37.02 20.87 48.97
CA ILE A 499 35.94 21.56 49.68
C ILE A 499 35.57 20.80 50.96
N LEU A 500 35.51 19.47 50.90
CA LEU A 500 35.20 18.64 52.08
C LEU A 500 36.28 18.76 53.16
N ILE A 501 37.55 18.84 52.77
CA ILE A 501 38.70 19.01 53.68
C ILE A 501 38.73 20.40 54.31
N ILE A 502 38.24 21.44 53.62
CA ILE A 502 38.16 22.80 54.15
C ILE A 502 36.95 22.98 55.09
N LEU A 503 35.91 22.18 54.92
CA LEU A 503 34.68 22.21 55.74
C LEU A 503 34.74 21.28 56.97
N LEU A 504 35.76 20.42 57.07
CA LEU A 504 36.14 19.64 58.25
C LEU A 504 37.19 20.40 59.05
#